data_AF-A0A345HB28-F1
#
_entry.id   AF-A0A345HB28-F1
#
_cell.length_a   1.000
_cell.length_b   1.000
_cell.length_c   1.000
_cell.angle_alpha   90.00
_cell.angle_beta   90.00
_cell.angle_gamma   90.00
#
_symmetry.space_group_name_H-M   'P 1'
#
loop_
_entity.id
_entity.type
_entity.pdbx_description
1 polymer ?
#
loop_
_entity_poly.entity_id
_entity_poly.type
_entity_poly.pdbx_seq_one_letter_code
_entity_poly.pdbx_strand_id
1 'polypeptide(L)'
;MKKFKFLQVTLVLLVIACTGFLNSCSKDDSPATAEEGEIITPTEIYQSQVVSIEMPTAVPAAQYAGTFAGSPITLARAGENTLMFKVSSSLIGEADLVVTDLGLDLHYTIYETVLTSTPEVELAPLFTDVVDFSESISNEQNEEADIVNQYIASFNAYYETLTDSEKQQLAITYKANSELFSGIIAGDLTLGRSTNIFNIDTQLLKHKLAVLAFGGGVAFVILAPDPVEKALGALVAAIAWKKSKDYLTEFMQVKLKKINAVFNGVAGELSGRGTLQTLTFTDGEAKSFSFDVQSRNIESGDEGSSSSGLTTFFNSHGIFSGAVTNLNDAIEFVNDNLFFSNISLIPVYTMPSNQPTAVENGDSAFFDAMQLSVASNNVTMSNVSFANGAISMKLTVDNPDAVNGDSLETTINYSYQDELNSFSGSFPIVISLSEIDLSGNWIMQVTNPYDFGSLDGDAALYRFVFNESTITFNQITVISDGYQENGSALNQDLVINSYTLDGDYLDIYLEYEFLLEYTCEEEEQQTNLLQNENIVVTYNHDLDKFTGTINDNGNYNGDNNSCLDTTPFSVNRTIEIYRE
;
A
#
# COMPACT_ATOMS: atom_id res chain seq x y z
N MET A 1 19.23 44.71 6.98
CA MET A 1 18.51 43.43 7.23
C MET A 1 17.27 43.39 6.34
N LYS A 2 17.01 42.28 5.62
CA LYS A 2 16.03 42.08 4.50
C LYS A 2 16.59 42.15 3.05
N LYS A 3 17.78 41.64 2.77
CA LYS A 3 18.24 41.36 1.38
C LYS A 3 18.91 39.98 1.17
N PHE A 4 18.78 39.05 2.11
CA PHE A 4 19.52 37.78 2.10
C PHE A 4 18.65 36.51 1.95
N LYS A 5 17.35 36.64 1.65
CA LYS A 5 16.44 35.48 1.50
C LYS A 5 15.91 35.27 0.06
N PHE A 6 16.38 36.04 -0.90
CA PHE A 6 15.87 35.99 -2.29
C PHE A 6 16.84 35.32 -3.28
N LEU A 7 18.03 34.91 -2.82
CA LEU A 7 19.08 34.34 -3.68
C LEU A 7 19.36 32.84 -3.41
N GLN A 8 18.94 32.31 -2.26
CA GLN A 8 19.07 30.88 -1.91
C GLN A 8 17.96 29.99 -2.51
N VAL A 9 17.03 30.59 -3.24
CA VAL A 9 15.88 29.89 -3.84
C VAL A 9 16.11 29.61 -5.34
N THR A 10 17.17 30.14 -5.94
CA THR A 10 17.28 30.24 -7.40
C THR A 10 17.94 29.03 -8.09
N LEU A 11 18.75 28.20 -7.41
CA LEU A 11 19.25 26.96 -8.04
C LEU A 11 18.29 25.76 -7.86
N VAL A 12 17.58 25.70 -6.73
CA VAL A 12 16.48 24.73 -6.57
C VAL A 12 15.35 25.05 -7.55
N LEU A 13 15.11 26.32 -7.90
CA LEU A 13 14.21 26.69 -9.01
C LEU A 13 14.83 26.58 -10.41
N LEU A 14 16.15 26.56 -10.59
CA LEU A 14 16.73 26.32 -11.93
C LEU A 14 16.73 24.82 -12.29
N VAL A 15 16.79 23.93 -11.29
CA VAL A 15 16.59 22.49 -11.47
C VAL A 15 15.10 22.10 -11.42
N ILE A 16 14.22 22.90 -10.81
CA ILE A 16 12.77 22.60 -10.69
C ILE A 16 11.87 23.40 -11.66
N ALA A 17 12.32 24.50 -12.29
CA ALA A 17 11.52 25.19 -13.31
C ALA A 17 11.52 24.50 -14.68
N CYS A 18 12.37 23.50 -14.92
CA CYS A 18 12.46 22.80 -16.21
C CYS A 18 11.70 21.46 -16.26
N THR A 19 11.16 20.98 -15.14
CA THR A 19 10.26 19.80 -15.13
C THR A 19 8.77 20.17 -15.11
N GLY A 20 8.44 21.45 -15.28
CA GLY A 20 7.10 22.02 -15.10
C GLY A 20 6.23 22.22 -16.36
N PHE A 21 6.56 21.60 -17.51
CA PHE A 21 5.74 21.70 -18.73
C PHE A 21 4.88 20.47 -19.06
N LEU A 22 4.64 19.57 -18.10
CA LEU A 22 3.66 18.50 -18.25
C LEU A 22 2.48 18.70 -17.28
N ASN A 23 1.61 19.67 -17.60
CA ASN A 23 0.15 19.67 -17.35
C ASN A 23 -0.44 21.10 -17.39
N SER A 24 -0.29 21.83 -18.50
CA SER A 24 -1.26 22.87 -18.86
C SER A 24 -2.10 22.39 -20.02
N CYS A 25 -3.18 21.70 -19.66
CA CYS A 25 -4.35 21.52 -20.50
C CYS A 25 -5.01 22.91 -20.68
N SER A 26 -4.71 23.61 -21.77
CA SER A 26 -5.66 24.54 -22.36
C SER A 26 -5.84 24.19 -23.83
N LYS A 27 -7.06 23.72 -24.13
CA LYS A 27 -7.63 23.55 -25.46
C LYS A 27 -7.16 24.65 -26.43
N ASP A 28 -6.52 24.26 -27.53
CA ASP A 28 -7.05 24.53 -28.87
C ASP A 28 -6.23 23.81 -29.95
N ASP A 29 -6.95 23.30 -30.93
CA ASP A 29 -6.52 22.44 -32.03
C ASP A 29 -5.44 23.06 -32.94
N SER A 30 -4.29 22.38 -33.06
CA SER A 30 -3.57 22.17 -34.34
C SER A 30 -2.45 21.13 -34.14
N PRO A 31 -2.20 20.22 -35.11
CA PRO A 31 -1.19 19.19 -34.95
C PRO A 31 0.20 19.81 -35.14
N ALA A 32 0.81 20.21 -34.05
CA ALA A 32 2.23 20.56 -34.02
C ALA A 32 3.04 19.26 -34.14
N THR A 33 3.88 19.23 -35.17
CA THR A 33 5.03 18.32 -35.29
C THR A 33 5.80 18.26 -33.96
N ALA A 34 6.12 17.04 -33.50
CA ALA A 34 6.87 16.80 -32.28
C ALA A 34 8.13 17.68 -32.21
N GLU A 35 8.17 18.59 -31.24
CA GLU A 35 9.37 19.38 -30.93
C GLU A 35 10.41 18.44 -30.31
N GLU A 36 11.61 18.37 -30.91
CA GLU A 36 12.79 17.80 -30.26
C GLU A 36 13.09 18.67 -29.03
N GLY A 37 13.18 18.07 -27.84
CA GLY A 37 13.43 18.82 -26.60
C GLY A 37 14.75 19.62 -26.64
N GLU A 38 14.79 20.74 -25.91
CA GLU A 38 15.95 21.63 -25.83
C GLU A 38 17.03 21.10 -24.86
N ILE A 39 18.31 21.26 -25.21
CA ILE A 39 19.45 20.99 -24.30
C ILE A 39 19.63 22.18 -23.38
N ILE A 40 19.69 21.94 -22.07
CA ILE A 40 19.86 23.01 -21.06
C ILE A 40 21.27 22.95 -20.47
N THR A 41 22.03 24.03 -20.64
CA THR A 41 23.39 24.20 -20.10
C THR A 41 23.66 25.69 -19.86
N PRO A 42 24.48 26.08 -18.88
CA PRO A 42 25.00 27.45 -18.83
C PRO A 42 25.85 27.75 -20.06
N THR A 43 25.92 29.00 -20.49
CA THR A 43 26.84 29.46 -21.55
C THR A 43 28.09 30.16 -20.98
N GLU A 44 27.96 30.68 -19.77
CA GLU A 44 29.04 31.33 -19.01
C GLU A 44 29.46 30.40 -17.87
N ILE A 45 30.73 30.03 -17.84
CA ILE A 45 31.28 29.04 -16.89
C ILE A 45 32.64 29.50 -16.35
N TYR A 46 33.12 28.84 -15.29
CA TYR A 46 34.34 29.22 -14.59
C TYR A 46 35.40 28.11 -14.62
N GLN A 47 36.66 28.50 -14.48
CA GLN A 47 37.75 27.54 -14.26
C GLN A 47 37.48 26.62 -13.08
N SER A 48 37.80 25.33 -13.22
CA SER A 48 37.58 24.30 -12.20
C SER A 48 36.11 24.04 -11.86
N GLN A 49 35.16 24.65 -12.57
CA GLN A 49 33.73 24.35 -12.43
C GLN A 49 33.41 22.99 -13.05
N VAL A 50 32.53 22.24 -12.39
CA VAL A 50 31.81 21.12 -12.99
C VAL A 50 30.51 21.65 -13.57
N VAL A 51 30.38 21.53 -14.89
CA VAL A 51 29.27 22.04 -15.67
C VAL A 51 28.27 20.93 -15.90
N SER A 52 26.99 21.21 -15.65
CA SER A 52 25.89 20.29 -15.89
C SER A 52 25.22 20.56 -17.23
N ILE A 53 24.92 19.50 -17.97
CA ILE A 53 24.21 19.50 -19.24
C ILE A 53 22.97 18.62 -19.06
N GLU A 54 21.79 19.20 -19.23
CA GLU A 54 20.53 18.47 -19.27
C GLU A 54 20.18 18.13 -20.71
N MET A 55 20.06 16.83 -20.98
CA MET A 55 19.72 16.27 -22.27
C MET A 55 18.19 16.15 -22.41
N PRO A 56 17.65 16.27 -23.63
CA PRO A 56 16.22 16.09 -23.87
C PRO A 56 15.75 14.63 -23.72
N THR A 57 16.70 13.69 -23.70
CA THR A 57 16.43 12.25 -23.57
C THR A 57 17.41 11.59 -22.60
N ALA A 58 17.05 10.41 -22.10
CA ALA A 58 17.87 9.68 -21.16
C ALA A 58 19.24 9.28 -21.75
N VAL A 59 20.30 9.39 -20.95
CA VAL A 59 21.67 9.02 -21.32
C VAL A 59 22.05 7.66 -20.72
N PRO A 60 22.18 6.59 -21.52
CA PRO A 60 22.31 5.24 -20.99
C PRO A 60 23.71 4.92 -20.45
N ALA A 61 24.77 5.53 -21.01
CA ALA A 61 26.14 5.23 -20.58
C ALA A 61 26.52 6.03 -19.33
N ALA A 62 27.35 5.43 -18.47
CA ALA A 62 27.85 6.10 -17.27
C ALA A 62 28.85 7.22 -17.60
N GLN A 63 29.57 7.10 -18.73
CA GLN A 63 30.55 8.08 -19.18
C GLN A 63 30.55 8.20 -20.70
N TYR A 64 30.93 9.37 -21.19
CA TYR A 64 31.15 9.68 -22.60
C TYR A 64 32.50 10.36 -22.79
N ALA A 65 33.14 10.09 -23.92
CA ALA A 65 34.36 10.78 -24.33
C ALA A 65 34.02 11.94 -25.25
N GLY A 66 34.68 13.08 -25.05
CA GLY A 66 34.53 14.25 -25.90
C GLY A 66 35.80 15.07 -26.00
N THR A 67 35.70 16.24 -26.61
CA THR A 67 36.76 17.25 -26.60
C THR A 67 36.24 18.58 -26.11
N PHE A 68 37.00 19.25 -25.25
CA PHE A 68 36.72 20.61 -24.81
C PHE A 68 37.92 21.52 -25.14
N ALA A 69 37.70 22.58 -25.91
CA ALA A 69 38.76 23.39 -26.52
C ALA A 69 39.82 22.54 -27.27
N GLY A 70 39.36 21.48 -27.95
CA GLY A 70 40.22 20.53 -28.67
C GLY A 70 41.01 19.55 -27.80
N SER A 71 40.91 19.63 -26.47
CA SER A 71 41.55 18.69 -25.54
C SER A 71 40.58 17.57 -25.15
N PRO A 72 41.02 16.30 -25.04
CA PRO A 72 40.16 15.21 -24.60
C PRO A 72 39.57 15.48 -23.21
N ILE A 73 38.26 15.20 -23.06
CA ILE A 73 37.56 15.30 -21.78
C ILE A 73 36.63 14.09 -21.59
N THR A 74 36.32 13.79 -20.34
CA THR A 74 35.29 12.82 -19.95
C THR A 74 34.05 13.56 -19.47
N LEU A 75 32.87 13.09 -19.88
CA LEU A 75 31.60 13.48 -19.30
C LEU A 75 31.09 12.31 -18.46
N ALA A 76 30.63 12.59 -17.24
CA ALA A 76 30.09 11.60 -16.33
C ALA A 76 28.58 11.81 -16.16
N ARG A 77 27.82 10.72 -16.13
CA ARG A 77 26.38 10.76 -15.90
C ARG A 77 26.08 11.04 -14.43
N ALA A 78 25.29 12.09 -14.18
CA ALA A 78 24.83 12.48 -12.85
C ALA A 78 23.36 12.09 -12.60
N GLY A 79 22.56 11.89 -13.65
CA GLY A 79 21.14 11.54 -13.54
C GLY A 79 20.63 10.83 -14.79
N GLU A 80 19.32 10.66 -14.92
CA GLU A 80 18.70 9.99 -16.06
C GLU A 80 19.02 10.67 -17.39
N ASN A 81 18.96 12.01 -17.41
CA ASN A 81 19.22 12.86 -18.57
C ASN A 81 20.33 13.91 -18.31
N THR A 82 21.11 13.76 -17.24
CA THR A 82 22.10 14.76 -16.83
C THR A 82 23.53 14.26 -17.00
N LEU A 83 24.34 15.02 -17.74
CA LEU A 83 25.78 14.82 -17.89
C LEU A 83 26.54 15.95 -17.23
N MET A 84 27.73 15.65 -16.71
CA MET A 84 28.62 16.63 -16.12
C MET A 84 30.02 16.53 -16.71
N PHE A 85 30.72 17.65 -16.85
CA PHE A 85 32.13 17.69 -17.22
C PHE A 85 32.86 18.78 -16.42
N LYS A 86 34.18 18.63 -16.24
CA LYS A 86 34.98 19.60 -15.47
C LYS A 86 35.79 20.52 -16.40
N VAL A 87 35.68 21.82 -16.18
CA VAL A 87 36.50 22.84 -16.86
C VAL A 87 37.94 22.78 -16.35
N SER A 88 38.91 22.74 -17.26
CA SER A 88 40.33 22.79 -16.90
C SER A 88 40.66 24.07 -16.12
N SER A 89 41.47 23.96 -15.07
CA SER A 89 41.92 25.10 -14.26
C SER A 89 42.80 26.09 -15.02
N SER A 90 43.29 25.73 -16.21
CA SER A 90 44.14 26.59 -17.03
C SER A 90 43.42 27.27 -18.21
N LEU A 91 42.15 26.94 -18.45
CA LEU A 91 41.43 27.39 -19.66
C LEU A 91 40.65 28.68 -19.37
N ILE A 92 40.72 29.66 -20.27
CA ILE A 92 39.96 30.92 -20.22
C ILE A 92 39.54 31.34 -21.63
N GLY A 93 38.47 32.13 -21.74
CA GLY A 93 37.95 32.61 -23.02
C GLY A 93 36.97 31.61 -23.65
N GLU A 94 36.81 31.69 -24.97
CA GLU A 94 35.83 30.86 -25.68
C GLU A 94 36.33 29.44 -25.91
N ALA A 95 35.44 28.45 -25.71
CA ALA A 95 35.73 27.05 -25.93
C ALA A 95 34.49 26.28 -26.38
N ASP A 96 34.70 25.32 -27.27
CA ASP A 96 33.65 24.40 -27.73
C ASP A 96 33.80 23.03 -27.04
N LEU A 97 32.66 22.48 -26.62
CA LEU A 97 32.51 21.09 -26.20
C LEU A 97 31.89 20.29 -27.33
N VAL A 98 32.60 19.25 -27.78
CA VAL A 98 32.13 18.33 -28.81
C VAL A 98 32.07 16.90 -28.26
N VAL A 99 30.90 16.28 -28.34
CA VAL A 99 30.67 14.87 -27.96
C VAL A 99 29.98 14.15 -29.12
N THR A 100 30.78 13.52 -29.98
CA THR A 100 30.30 12.93 -31.24
C THR A 100 29.24 11.85 -31.04
N ASP A 101 29.40 11.00 -30.02
CA ASP A 101 28.46 9.91 -29.72
C ASP A 101 27.06 10.41 -29.33
N LEU A 102 26.95 11.68 -28.93
CA LEU A 102 25.70 12.34 -28.54
C LEU A 102 25.27 13.43 -29.53
N GLY A 103 26.05 13.69 -30.58
CA GLY A 103 25.82 14.80 -31.50
C GLY A 103 25.86 16.18 -30.82
N LEU A 104 26.57 16.31 -29.69
CA LEU A 104 26.66 17.57 -28.94
C LEU A 104 27.78 18.46 -29.50
N ASP A 105 27.45 19.73 -29.70
CA ASP A 105 28.37 20.81 -30.03
C ASP A 105 27.88 22.08 -29.29
N LEU A 106 28.55 22.44 -28.19
CA LEU A 106 28.13 23.49 -27.27
C LEU A 106 29.26 24.52 -27.08
N HIS A 107 28.91 25.80 -27.16
CA HIS A 107 29.85 26.91 -27.03
C HIS A 107 29.79 27.55 -25.65
N TYR A 108 30.95 27.82 -25.05
CA TYR A 108 31.07 28.38 -23.71
C TYR A 108 32.08 29.52 -23.63
N THR A 109 31.75 30.53 -22.82
CA THR A 109 32.68 31.57 -22.37
C THR A 109 33.20 31.25 -20.97
N ILE A 110 34.51 31.11 -20.82
CA ILE A 110 35.15 30.68 -19.58
C ILE A 110 35.84 31.84 -18.86
N TYR A 111 35.45 32.05 -17.61
CA TYR A 111 36.02 33.05 -16.71
C TYR A 111 37.01 32.44 -15.70
N GLU A 112 37.94 33.26 -15.23
CA GLU A 112 38.87 32.89 -14.15
C GLU A 112 38.13 32.77 -12.81
N THR A 113 38.45 31.73 -12.04
CA THR A 113 37.97 31.57 -10.67
C THR A 113 38.93 32.27 -9.71
N VAL A 114 38.53 33.44 -9.21
CA VAL A 114 39.36 34.25 -8.32
C VAL A 114 38.90 34.12 -6.87
N LEU A 115 39.82 33.79 -5.96
CA LEU A 115 39.57 33.89 -4.53
C LEU A 115 39.62 35.35 -4.08
N THR A 116 38.60 35.78 -3.34
CA THR A 116 38.50 37.15 -2.83
C THR A 116 39.05 37.28 -1.41
N SER A 117 39.36 36.16 -0.75
CA SER A 117 39.85 36.06 0.62
C SER A 117 40.80 34.86 0.76
N THR A 118 41.25 34.56 1.99
CA THR A 118 42.09 33.38 2.25
C THR A 118 41.30 32.08 2.04
N PRO A 119 41.97 30.94 1.77
CA PRO A 119 41.32 29.65 1.61
C PRO A 119 40.37 29.28 2.75
N GLU A 120 40.74 29.57 3.99
CA GLU A 120 39.93 29.25 5.18
C GLU A 120 38.62 30.04 5.20
N VAL A 121 38.65 31.31 4.77
CA VAL A 121 37.46 32.15 4.71
C VAL A 121 36.53 31.70 3.59
N GLU A 122 37.09 31.34 2.43
CA GLU A 122 36.29 30.87 1.29
C GLU A 122 35.68 29.48 1.55
N LEU A 123 36.35 28.60 2.31
CA LEU A 123 35.88 27.26 2.67
C LEU A 123 34.97 27.22 3.91
N ALA A 124 34.93 28.28 4.73
CA ALA A 124 34.12 28.31 5.95
C ALA A 124 32.64 27.89 5.75
N PRO A 125 31.95 28.29 4.66
CA PRO A 125 30.57 27.85 4.44
C PRO A 125 30.44 26.35 4.19
N LEU A 126 31.39 25.72 3.50
CA LEU A 126 31.42 24.26 3.30
C LEU A 126 31.41 23.53 4.65
N PHE A 127 32.35 23.91 5.54
CA PHE A 127 32.46 23.28 6.85
C PHE A 127 31.23 23.54 7.72
N THR A 128 30.58 24.68 7.54
CA THR A 128 29.32 25.01 8.23
C THR A 128 28.22 24.06 7.77
N ASP A 129 28.01 23.92 6.46
CA ASP A 129 27.00 23.01 5.89
C ASP A 129 27.25 21.55 6.31
N VAL A 130 28.52 21.12 6.36
CA VAL A 130 28.91 19.76 6.80
C VAL A 130 28.62 19.54 8.28
N VAL A 131 28.91 20.52 9.14
CA VAL A 131 28.60 20.46 10.57
C VAL A 131 27.09 20.41 10.79
N ASP A 132 26.33 21.29 10.13
CA ASP A 132 24.87 21.34 10.22
C ASP A 132 24.26 19.99 9.78
N PHE A 133 24.79 19.38 8.72
CA PHE A 133 24.37 18.04 8.30
C PHE A 133 24.72 16.96 9.35
N SER A 134 25.95 16.94 9.88
CA SER A 134 26.37 15.98 10.91
C SER A 134 25.49 16.08 12.17
N GLU A 135 25.15 17.30 12.58
CA GLU A 135 24.24 17.54 13.70
C GLU A 135 22.84 16.98 13.41
N SER A 136 22.35 17.11 12.18
CA SER A 136 21.03 16.61 11.77
C SER A 136 20.88 15.08 11.88
N ILE A 137 21.99 14.33 11.71
CA ILE A 137 22.02 12.87 11.79
C ILE A 137 22.59 12.35 13.13
N SER A 138 22.99 13.24 14.05
CA SER A 138 23.74 12.88 15.27
C SER A 138 23.01 11.94 16.24
N ASN A 139 21.68 11.91 16.20
CA ASN A 139 20.85 11.05 17.06
C ASN A 139 20.41 9.75 16.36
N GLU A 140 20.79 9.55 15.10
CA GLU A 140 20.45 8.34 14.36
C GLU A 140 21.36 7.19 14.78
N GLN A 141 20.76 6.06 15.17
CA GLN A 141 21.49 4.85 15.58
C GLN A 141 21.45 3.80 14.46
N ASN A 142 22.03 4.14 13.31
CA ASN A 142 22.11 3.26 12.14
C ASN A 142 23.51 3.30 11.49
N GLU A 143 23.83 2.25 10.75
CA GLU A 143 25.15 2.06 10.11
C GLU A 143 25.43 3.19 9.10
N GLU A 144 24.41 3.68 8.41
CA GLU A 144 24.54 4.73 7.41
C GLU A 144 24.99 6.07 8.01
N ALA A 145 24.46 6.45 9.17
CA ALA A 145 24.86 7.66 9.88
C ALA A 145 26.30 7.53 10.42
N ASP A 146 26.68 6.36 10.94
CA ASP A 146 28.03 6.08 11.41
C ASP A 146 29.05 6.20 10.27
N ILE A 147 28.74 5.63 9.09
CA ILE A 147 29.59 5.75 7.89
C ILE A 147 29.79 7.22 7.52
N VAL A 148 28.72 8.00 7.35
CA VAL A 148 28.89 9.40 6.91
C VAL A 148 29.60 10.26 7.95
N ASN A 149 29.36 10.04 9.25
CA ASN A 149 30.12 10.73 10.29
C ASN A 149 31.61 10.36 10.29
N GLN A 150 31.96 9.11 9.93
CA GLN A 150 33.35 8.72 9.69
C GLN A 150 33.96 9.48 8.49
N TYR A 151 33.23 9.64 7.38
CA TYR A 151 33.68 10.43 6.23
C TYR A 151 33.97 11.88 6.63
N ILE A 152 33.05 12.50 7.37
CA ILE A 152 33.18 13.88 7.85
C ILE A 152 34.41 14.02 8.74
N ALA A 153 34.59 13.11 9.69
CA ALA A 153 35.75 13.12 10.59
C ALA A 153 37.07 12.92 9.82
N SER A 154 37.13 11.97 8.88
CA SER A 154 38.32 11.71 8.06
C SER A 154 38.66 12.88 7.15
N PHE A 155 37.66 13.53 6.53
CA PHE A 155 37.89 14.71 5.71
C PHE A 155 38.41 15.89 6.52
N ASN A 156 37.82 16.16 7.68
CA ASN A 156 38.27 17.23 8.58
C ASN A 156 39.70 16.98 9.07
N ALA A 157 40.02 15.73 9.44
CA ALA A 157 41.38 15.36 9.83
C ALA A 157 42.38 15.52 8.68
N TYR A 158 41.98 15.14 7.45
CA TYR A 158 42.80 15.33 6.26
C TYR A 158 43.05 16.82 5.99
N TYR A 159 42.01 17.65 6.04
CA TYR A 159 42.10 19.08 5.77
C TYR A 159 43.17 19.79 6.62
N GLU A 160 43.31 19.41 7.90
CA GLU A 160 44.32 19.96 8.80
C GLU A 160 45.77 19.62 8.39
N THR A 161 45.96 18.55 7.60
CA THR A 161 47.28 18.13 7.11
C THR A 161 47.67 18.76 5.77
N LEU A 162 46.71 19.41 5.08
CA LEU A 162 46.95 20.02 3.77
C LEU A 162 47.93 21.17 3.85
N THR A 163 48.81 21.25 2.85
CA THR A 163 49.67 22.41 2.61
C THR A 163 48.85 23.63 2.17
N ASP A 164 49.42 24.83 2.29
CA ASP A 164 48.77 26.07 1.84
C ASP A 164 48.37 26.02 0.36
N SER A 165 49.18 25.36 -0.49
CA SER A 165 48.89 25.19 -1.91
C SER A 165 47.69 24.27 -2.15
N GLU A 166 47.57 23.19 -1.37
CA GLU A 166 46.44 22.26 -1.48
C GLU A 166 45.16 22.90 -0.93
N LYS A 167 45.24 23.66 0.17
CA LYS A 167 44.11 24.46 0.68
C LYS A 167 43.65 25.50 -0.33
N GLN A 168 44.58 26.17 -1.01
CA GLN A 168 44.28 27.11 -2.09
C GLN A 168 43.56 26.41 -3.25
N GLN A 169 44.03 25.24 -3.69
CA GLN A 169 43.41 24.46 -4.77
C GLN A 169 41.99 24.01 -4.39
N LEU A 170 41.82 23.52 -3.16
CA LEU A 170 40.53 23.11 -2.62
C LEU A 170 39.56 24.31 -2.54
N ALA A 171 40.02 25.48 -2.11
CA ALA A 171 39.21 26.70 -2.05
C ALA A 171 38.79 27.20 -3.44
N ILE A 172 39.66 27.14 -4.45
CA ILE A 172 39.32 27.46 -5.85
C ILE A 172 38.24 26.50 -6.36
N THR A 173 38.43 25.21 -6.11
CA THR A 173 37.48 24.17 -6.52
C THR A 173 36.13 24.35 -5.83
N TYR A 174 36.13 24.60 -4.52
CA TYR A 174 34.91 24.91 -3.77
C TYR A 174 34.23 26.17 -4.30
N LYS A 175 34.98 27.25 -4.55
CA LYS A 175 34.40 28.51 -5.04
C LYS A 175 33.67 28.32 -6.36
N ALA A 176 34.29 27.61 -7.31
CA ALA A 176 33.73 27.32 -8.63
C ALA A 176 32.49 26.42 -8.58
N ASN A 177 32.31 25.64 -7.50
CA ASN A 177 31.25 24.62 -7.37
C ASN A 177 30.38 24.81 -6.11
N SER A 178 30.44 25.98 -5.47
CA SER A 178 29.82 26.22 -4.16
C SER A 178 28.30 26.02 -4.18
N GLU A 179 27.65 26.37 -5.28
CA GLU A 179 26.21 26.16 -5.49
C GLU A 179 25.83 24.67 -5.59
N LEU A 180 26.64 23.88 -6.30
CA LEU A 180 26.47 22.42 -6.37
C LEU A 180 26.63 21.79 -4.97
N PHE A 181 27.70 22.14 -4.26
CA PHE A 181 27.99 21.55 -2.95
C PHE A 181 26.97 21.95 -1.89
N SER A 182 26.63 23.23 -1.77
CA SER A 182 25.59 23.67 -0.84
C SER A 182 24.23 23.09 -1.20
N GLY A 183 23.90 22.97 -2.49
CA GLY A 183 22.68 22.30 -2.96
C GLY A 183 22.60 20.82 -2.55
N ILE A 184 23.73 20.12 -2.56
CA ILE A 184 23.80 18.71 -2.13
C ILE A 184 23.76 18.59 -0.60
N ILE A 185 24.59 19.37 0.12
CA ILE A 185 24.81 19.23 1.56
C ILE A 185 23.67 19.90 2.35
N ALA A 186 23.45 21.20 2.13
CA ALA A 186 22.47 21.98 2.85
C ALA A 186 21.07 21.94 2.22
N GLY A 187 20.96 21.47 0.98
CA GLY A 187 19.68 21.32 0.30
C GLY A 187 18.73 20.43 1.10
N ASP A 188 17.68 21.04 1.62
CA ASP A 188 16.57 20.31 2.20
C ASP A 188 15.63 19.90 1.06
N LEU A 189 15.56 18.61 0.78
CA LEU A 189 14.62 18.05 -0.20
C LEU A 189 13.18 18.03 0.36
N THR A 190 12.92 18.75 1.46
CA THR A 190 11.57 18.99 1.97
C THR A 190 10.76 19.88 1.03
N LEU A 191 10.18 19.26 0.01
CA LEU A 191 8.95 19.71 -0.62
C LEU A 191 7.83 19.64 0.42
N GLY A 192 7.82 20.56 1.39
CA GLY A 192 6.85 20.65 2.49
C GLY A 192 6.72 19.36 3.31
N ARG A 193 7.17 19.35 4.57
CA ARG A 193 6.63 18.40 5.57
C ARG A 193 5.15 18.73 5.80
N SER A 194 4.28 18.27 4.91
CA SER A 194 2.84 18.43 5.01
C SER A 194 2.20 17.07 5.27
N THR A 195 1.88 16.86 6.55
CA THR A 195 1.05 15.77 7.10
C THR A 195 1.66 14.36 7.01
N ASN A 196 1.39 13.53 8.02
CA ASN A 196 1.88 12.15 8.18
C ASN A 196 1.32 11.15 7.13
N ILE A 197 0.98 11.62 5.93
CA ILE A 197 0.38 10.81 4.86
C ILE A 197 1.44 10.63 3.78
N PHE A 198 1.83 9.39 3.53
CA PHE A 198 2.74 9.05 2.45
C PHE A 198 2.08 9.38 1.10
N ASN A 199 2.64 10.35 0.37
CA ASN A 199 2.21 10.70 -0.98
C ASN A 199 3.24 10.18 -1.99
N ILE A 200 2.80 9.29 -2.89
CA ILE A 200 3.67 8.55 -3.81
C ILE A 200 4.45 9.51 -4.72
N ASP A 201 3.77 10.43 -5.40
CA ASP A 201 4.40 11.45 -6.27
C ASP A 201 5.50 12.23 -5.54
N THR A 202 5.20 12.73 -4.35
CA THR A 202 6.13 13.53 -3.56
C THR A 202 7.35 12.71 -3.17
N GLN A 203 7.16 11.43 -2.81
CA GLN A 203 8.26 10.57 -2.39
C GLN A 203 9.11 10.07 -3.56
N LEU A 204 8.48 9.77 -4.71
CA LEU A 204 9.19 9.49 -5.96
C LEU A 204 10.05 10.68 -6.39
N LEU A 205 9.50 11.90 -6.31
CA LEU A 205 10.24 13.11 -6.65
C LEU A 205 11.41 13.35 -5.69
N LYS A 206 11.22 13.20 -4.38
CA LYS A 206 12.30 13.31 -3.39
C LYS A 206 13.40 12.29 -3.63
N HIS A 207 13.04 11.03 -3.86
CA HIS A 207 14.01 9.99 -4.18
C HIS A 207 14.78 10.31 -5.46
N LYS A 208 14.09 10.70 -6.54
CA LYS A 208 14.71 11.09 -7.82
C LYS A 208 15.70 12.25 -7.65
N LEU A 209 15.30 13.30 -6.92
CA LEU A 209 16.17 14.46 -6.66
C LEU A 209 17.38 14.10 -5.79
N ALA A 210 17.20 13.24 -4.79
CA ALA A 210 18.31 12.77 -3.97
C ALA A 210 19.29 11.94 -4.79
N VAL A 211 18.80 11.05 -5.65
CA VAL A 211 19.63 10.25 -6.56
C VAL A 211 20.38 11.13 -7.56
N LEU A 212 19.75 12.20 -8.08
CA LEU A 212 20.43 13.19 -8.93
C LEU A 212 21.55 13.91 -8.17
N ALA A 213 21.30 14.36 -6.93
CA ALA A 213 22.31 14.98 -6.08
C ALA A 213 23.48 14.02 -5.80
N PHE A 214 23.16 12.75 -5.55
CA PHE A 214 24.15 11.70 -5.35
C PHE A 214 24.97 11.44 -6.61
N GLY A 215 24.33 11.26 -7.76
CA GLY A 215 25.02 11.09 -9.03
C GLY A 215 25.86 12.32 -9.41
N GLY A 216 25.42 13.54 -9.07
CA GLY A 216 26.20 14.76 -9.23
C GLY A 216 27.47 14.78 -8.36
N GLY A 217 27.36 14.38 -7.09
CA GLY A 217 28.51 14.20 -6.21
C GLY A 217 29.51 13.15 -6.75
N VAL A 218 29.01 12.01 -7.21
CA VAL A 218 29.84 10.95 -7.81
C VAL A 218 30.49 11.40 -9.12
N ALA A 219 29.75 12.08 -9.99
CA ALA A 219 30.28 12.65 -11.22
C ALA A 219 31.43 13.63 -10.93
N PHE A 220 31.27 14.51 -9.93
CA PHE A 220 32.35 15.39 -9.49
C PHE A 220 33.61 14.59 -9.09
N VAL A 221 33.45 13.53 -8.30
CA VAL A 221 34.58 12.68 -7.86
C VAL A 221 35.31 12.00 -9.03
N ILE A 222 34.55 11.49 -10.00
CA ILE A 222 35.12 10.88 -11.21
C ILE A 222 35.96 11.90 -11.99
N LEU A 223 35.43 13.12 -12.13
CA LEU A 223 36.03 14.20 -12.92
C LEU A 223 37.17 14.94 -12.19
N ALA A 224 37.27 14.81 -10.87
CA ALA A 224 38.33 15.40 -10.07
C ALA A 224 39.69 14.76 -10.41
N PRO A 225 40.72 15.55 -10.81
CA PRO A 225 42.00 15.04 -11.28
C PRO A 225 42.98 14.69 -10.15
N ASP A 226 42.87 15.34 -8.98
CA ASP A 226 43.80 15.16 -7.87
C ASP A 226 43.14 14.55 -6.61
N PRO A 227 43.94 13.97 -5.70
CA PRO A 227 43.42 13.34 -4.49
C PRO A 227 42.66 14.29 -3.54
N VAL A 228 43.02 15.58 -3.47
CA VAL A 228 42.40 16.55 -2.56
C VAL A 228 40.97 16.84 -3.00
N GLU A 229 40.79 17.11 -4.30
CA GLU A 229 39.47 17.31 -4.88
C GLU A 229 38.63 16.04 -4.83
N LYS A 230 39.22 14.86 -5.07
CA LYS A 230 38.52 13.57 -4.93
C LYS A 230 38.02 13.35 -3.50
N ALA A 231 38.79 13.73 -2.48
CA ALA A 231 38.36 13.64 -1.09
C ALA A 231 37.16 14.55 -0.79
N LEU A 232 37.15 15.79 -1.30
CA LEU A 232 36.00 16.68 -1.19
C LEU A 232 34.76 16.10 -1.87
N GLY A 233 34.92 15.62 -3.10
CA GLY A 233 33.84 14.98 -3.82
C GLY A 233 33.29 13.76 -3.08
N ALA A 234 34.17 12.93 -2.51
CA ALA A 234 33.77 11.72 -1.80
C ALA A 234 32.95 12.05 -0.54
N LEU A 235 33.34 13.11 0.19
CA LEU A 235 32.54 13.64 1.30
C LEU A 235 31.14 14.08 0.84
N VAL A 236 31.07 14.91 -0.21
CA VAL A 236 29.79 15.42 -0.75
C VAL A 236 28.91 14.26 -1.23
N ALA A 237 29.48 13.29 -1.93
CA ALA A 237 28.78 12.13 -2.44
C ALA A 237 28.31 11.19 -1.31
N ALA A 238 29.08 11.02 -0.24
CA ALA A 238 28.67 10.24 0.93
C ALA A 238 27.47 10.88 1.66
N ILE A 239 27.46 12.21 1.81
CA ILE A 239 26.32 12.97 2.35
C ILE A 239 25.08 12.78 1.46
N ALA A 240 25.23 12.90 0.14
CA ALA A 240 24.15 12.70 -0.82
C ALA A 240 23.63 11.25 -0.85
N TRP A 241 24.52 10.27 -0.66
CA TRP A 241 24.17 8.86 -0.55
C TRP A 241 23.25 8.62 0.66
N LYS A 242 23.58 9.14 1.84
CA LYS A 242 22.73 9.02 3.04
C LYS A 242 21.33 9.56 2.79
N LYS A 243 21.22 10.77 2.23
CA LYS A 243 19.92 11.36 1.87
C LYS A 243 19.14 10.48 0.89
N SER A 244 19.80 9.96 -0.14
CA SER A 244 19.18 9.06 -1.12
C SER A 244 18.71 7.75 -0.50
N LYS A 245 19.52 7.22 0.42
CA LYS A 245 19.28 5.97 1.14
C LYS A 245 18.13 6.09 2.14
N ASP A 246 17.95 7.25 2.75
CA ASP A 246 16.80 7.55 3.63
C ASP A 246 15.49 7.49 2.83
N TYR A 247 15.40 8.20 1.70
CA TYR A 247 14.20 8.16 0.85
C TYR A 247 13.95 6.78 0.24
N LEU A 248 15.02 6.06 -0.14
CA LEU A 248 14.88 4.66 -0.56
C LEU A 248 14.30 3.80 0.56
N THR A 249 14.78 3.99 1.80
CA THR A 249 14.31 3.22 2.95
C THR A 249 12.84 3.54 3.28
N GLU A 250 12.44 4.81 3.21
CA GLU A 250 11.03 5.22 3.34
C GLU A 250 10.16 4.51 2.30
N PHE A 251 10.59 4.49 1.03
CA PHE A 251 9.85 3.84 -0.06
C PHE A 251 9.74 2.32 0.13
N MET A 252 10.82 1.68 0.61
CA MET A 252 10.89 0.23 0.80
C MET A 252 10.19 -0.28 2.07
N GLN A 253 9.83 0.60 3.01
CA GLN A 253 9.13 0.25 4.25
C GLN A 253 7.61 0.40 4.18
N VAL A 254 7.08 1.01 3.11
CA VAL A 254 5.64 1.20 2.92
C VAL A 254 5.07 0.14 1.97
N LYS A 255 3.90 -0.41 2.30
CA LYS A 255 3.21 -1.43 1.50
C LYS A 255 2.51 -0.82 0.28
N LEU A 256 3.34 -0.35 -0.65
CA LEU A 256 2.93 0.35 -1.86
C LEU A 256 2.41 -0.57 -2.96
N LYS A 257 2.85 -1.84 -2.97
CA LYS A 257 2.38 -2.81 -3.96
C LYS A 257 1.06 -3.40 -3.53
N LYS A 258 0.00 -3.13 -4.29
CA LYS A 258 -1.32 -3.74 -4.13
C LYS A 258 -1.43 -4.95 -5.05
N ILE A 259 -1.90 -6.08 -4.50
CA ILE A 259 -1.85 -7.39 -5.14
C ILE A 259 -3.26 -7.90 -5.47
N ASN A 260 -4.19 -7.72 -4.54
CA ASN A 260 -5.52 -8.32 -4.62
C ASN A 260 -6.54 -7.50 -3.83
N ALA A 261 -7.81 -7.56 -4.24
CA ALA A 261 -8.95 -7.08 -3.47
C ALA A 261 -9.51 -8.22 -2.60
N VAL A 262 -10.06 -7.90 -1.42
CA VAL A 262 -10.62 -8.86 -0.49
C VAL A 262 -11.99 -8.36 -0.02
N PHE A 263 -13.04 -9.15 -0.23
CA PHE A 263 -14.40 -8.84 0.21
C PHE A 263 -14.84 -9.84 1.28
N ASN A 264 -15.17 -9.36 2.48
CA ASN A 264 -15.62 -10.20 3.60
C ASN A 264 -14.68 -11.38 3.91
N GLY A 265 -13.36 -11.14 3.85
CA GLY A 265 -12.32 -12.15 4.02
C GLY A 265 -12.07 -13.07 2.81
N VAL A 266 -12.89 -12.97 1.75
CA VAL A 266 -12.69 -13.69 0.49
C VAL A 266 -11.76 -12.89 -0.39
N ALA A 267 -10.58 -13.43 -0.71
CA ALA A 267 -9.66 -12.82 -1.65
C ALA A 267 -10.12 -13.04 -3.09
N GLY A 268 -9.99 -12.02 -3.94
CA GLY A 268 -10.36 -12.12 -5.35
C GLY A 268 -9.52 -13.15 -6.09
N GLU A 269 -10.11 -13.81 -7.07
CA GLU A 269 -9.39 -14.76 -7.92
C GLU A 269 -8.55 -14.02 -8.94
N LEU A 270 -7.24 -14.08 -8.74
CA LEU A 270 -6.28 -13.63 -9.72
C LEU A 270 -6.17 -14.70 -10.80
N SER A 271 -6.57 -14.37 -12.03
CA SER A 271 -6.50 -15.28 -13.20
C SER A 271 -7.41 -16.51 -13.13
N GLY A 272 -8.61 -16.41 -12.52
CA GLY A 272 -9.65 -17.47 -12.56
C GLY A 272 -9.26 -18.79 -11.89
N ARG A 273 -8.39 -18.74 -10.88
CA ARG A 273 -8.02 -19.91 -10.07
C ARG A 273 -8.94 -19.99 -8.85
N GLY A 274 -9.96 -20.84 -9.01
CA GLY A 274 -11.02 -21.16 -8.06
C GLY A 274 -10.64 -21.15 -6.59
N THR A 275 -11.19 -20.19 -5.85
CA THR A 275 -11.39 -20.28 -4.39
C THR A 275 -12.82 -20.78 -4.11
N LEU A 276 -12.97 -21.67 -3.13
CA LEU A 276 -14.24 -22.32 -2.76
C LEU A 276 -15.27 -21.39 -2.08
N GLN A 277 -14.98 -20.10 -1.93
CA GLN A 277 -15.83 -19.17 -1.19
C GLN A 277 -16.52 -18.20 -2.16
N THR A 278 -17.85 -18.22 -2.13
CA THR A 278 -18.73 -17.47 -3.03
C THR A 278 -19.45 -16.39 -2.24
N LEU A 279 -19.55 -15.18 -2.79
CA LEU A 279 -20.34 -14.11 -2.16
C LEU A 279 -21.82 -14.30 -2.51
N THR A 280 -22.70 -14.26 -1.51
CA THR A 280 -24.13 -14.46 -1.70
C THR A 280 -24.87 -13.13 -1.73
N PHE A 281 -25.88 -13.00 -2.59
CA PHE A 281 -26.76 -11.84 -2.75
C PHE A 281 -28.21 -12.29 -2.85
N THR A 282 -29.14 -11.41 -2.48
CA THR A 282 -30.57 -11.55 -2.76
C THR A 282 -30.92 -10.61 -3.90
N ASP A 283 -31.74 -11.06 -4.86
CA ASP A 283 -32.14 -10.26 -6.01
C ASP A 283 -32.80 -8.95 -5.57
N GLY A 284 -32.26 -7.83 -6.07
CA GLY A 284 -32.82 -6.52 -5.80
C GLY A 284 -32.46 -5.95 -4.42
N GLU A 285 -31.71 -6.65 -3.57
CA GLU A 285 -31.31 -6.15 -2.25
C GLU A 285 -29.87 -5.63 -2.23
N ALA A 286 -29.63 -4.57 -1.46
CA ALA A 286 -28.29 -4.04 -1.25
C ALA A 286 -27.59 -4.82 -0.14
N LYS A 287 -26.37 -5.29 -0.39
CA LYS A 287 -25.54 -6.01 0.59
C LYS A 287 -24.22 -5.29 0.80
N SER A 288 -23.75 -5.28 2.04
CA SER A 288 -22.47 -4.69 2.44
C SER A 288 -21.47 -5.75 2.85
N PHE A 289 -20.22 -5.60 2.43
CA PHE A 289 -19.10 -6.47 2.76
C PHE A 289 -17.95 -5.65 3.35
N SER A 290 -17.17 -6.21 4.27
CA SER A 290 -15.88 -5.60 4.61
C SER A 290 -15.02 -5.53 3.35
N PHE A 291 -14.28 -4.43 3.20
CA PHE A 291 -13.40 -4.23 2.07
C PHE A 291 -11.96 -4.10 2.54
N ASP A 292 -11.15 -5.06 2.14
CA ASP A 292 -9.74 -5.12 2.45
C ASP A 292 -8.90 -5.26 1.17
N VAL A 293 -7.62 -4.96 1.28
CA VAL A 293 -6.64 -5.00 0.20
C VAL A 293 -5.45 -5.82 0.64
N GLN A 294 -5.03 -6.75 -0.21
CA GLN A 294 -3.77 -7.47 -0.01
C GLN A 294 -2.62 -6.63 -0.57
N SER A 295 -1.65 -6.29 0.27
CA SER A 295 -0.52 -5.42 -0.05
C SER A 295 0.81 -6.02 0.38
N ARG A 296 1.91 -5.58 -0.24
CA ARG A 296 3.29 -5.87 0.17
C ARG A 296 4.20 -4.68 -0.12
N ASN A 297 5.41 -4.74 0.43
CA ASN A 297 6.49 -3.83 0.03
C ASN A 297 6.99 -4.17 -1.38
N ILE A 298 7.67 -3.22 -2.02
CA ILE A 298 8.26 -3.43 -3.34
C ILE A 298 9.39 -4.47 -3.24
N GLU A 299 9.53 -5.26 -4.29
CA GLU A 299 10.55 -6.30 -4.42
C GLU A 299 11.18 -6.28 -5.82
N SER A 300 12.31 -6.94 -6.00
CA SER A 300 13.05 -6.90 -7.28
C SER A 300 12.25 -7.43 -8.47
N GLY A 301 11.25 -8.29 -8.24
CA GLY A 301 10.34 -8.79 -9.28
C GLY A 301 9.42 -7.72 -9.89
N ASP A 302 9.27 -6.57 -9.23
CA ASP A 302 8.42 -5.47 -9.70
C ASP A 302 9.07 -4.61 -10.80
N GLU A 303 10.36 -4.81 -11.09
CA GLU A 303 11.12 -4.03 -12.08
C GLU A 303 10.52 -4.10 -13.50
N GLY A 304 9.91 -5.25 -13.84
CA GLY A 304 9.23 -5.46 -15.12
C GLY A 304 7.83 -4.86 -15.20
N SER A 305 7.37 -4.13 -14.19
CA SER A 305 6.02 -3.53 -14.17
C SER A 305 5.88 -2.44 -15.24
N SER A 306 4.68 -2.36 -15.84
CA SER A 306 4.30 -1.28 -16.75
C SER A 306 3.77 -0.03 -16.04
N SER A 307 3.66 -0.05 -14.70
CA SER A 307 3.22 1.10 -13.91
C SER A 307 4.29 2.19 -13.91
N SER A 308 3.92 3.41 -14.33
CA SER A 308 4.86 4.53 -14.52
C SER A 308 5.65 4.90 -13.27
N GLY A 309 5.04 4.85 -12.08
CA GLY A 309 5.71 5.13 -10.82
C GLY A 309 6.76 4.06 -10.46
N LEU A 310 6.49 2.78 -10.76
CA LEU A 310 7.49 1.73 -10.60
C LEU A 310 8.63 1.87 -11.61
N THR A 311 8.34 2.15 -12.88
CA THR A 311 9.39 2.44 -13.88
C THR A 311 10.28 3.60 -13.42
N THR A 312 9.69 4.68 -12.92
CA THR A 312 10.42 5.85 -12.40
C THR A 312 11.29 5.49 -11.19
N PHE A 313 10.74 4.71 -10.25
CA PHE A 313 11.46 4.23 -9.08
C PHE A 313 12.65 3.33 -9.47
N PHE A 314 12.44 2.32 -10.32
CA PHE A 314 13.50 1.39 -10.72
C PHE A 314 14.59 2.05 -11.56
N ASN A 315 14.24 3.00 -12.45
CA ASN A 315 15.24 3.81 -13.15
C ASN A 315 16.13 4.59 -12.17
N SER A 316 15.51 5.23 -11.17
CA SER A 316 16.23 5.97 -10.13
C SER A 316 17.09 5.04 -9.26
N HIS A 317 16.55 3.88 -8.90
CA HIS A 317 17.29 2.87 -8.15
C HIS A 317 18.50 2.33 -8.92
N GLY A 318 18.37 2.13 -10.24
CA GLY A 318 19.49 1.73 -11.10
C GLY A 318 20.61 2.77 -11.13
N ILE A 319 20.27 4.06 -11.19
CA ILE A 319 21.25 5.16 -11.09
C ILE A 319 21.91 5.17 -9.70
N PHE A 320 21.13 5.03 -8.63
CA PHE A 320 21.63 4.94 -7.27
C PHE A 320 22.67 3.81 -7.12
N SER A 321 22.31 2.59 -7.52
CA SER A 321 23.18 1.41 -7.37
C SER A 321 24.45 1.53 -8.22
N GLY A 322 24.35 2.07 -9.43
CA GLY A 322 25.53 2.37 -10.26
C GLY A 322 26.44 3.44 -9.65
N ALA A 323 25.86 4.50 -9.07
CA ALA A 323 26.60 5.57 -8.42
C ALA A 323 27.33 5.09 -7.16
N VAL A 324 26.76 4.17 -6.36
CA VAL A 324 27.47 3.56 -5.22
C VAL A 324 28.74 2.82 -5.68
N THR A 325 28.65 2.07 -6.78
CA THR A 325 29.80 1.34 -7.33
C THR A 325 30.93 2.29 -7.71
N ASN A 326 30.61 3.33 -8.49
CA ASN A 326 31.59 4.34 -8.92
C ASN A 326 32.18 5.14 -7.74
N LEU A 327 31.38 5.40 -6.70
CA LEU A 327 31.86 6.07 -5.50
C LEU A 327 32.86 5.18 -4.76
N ASN A 328 32.57 3.88 -4.61
CA ASN A 328 33.49 2.94 -3.98
C ASN A 328 34.84 2.86 -4.69
N ASP A 329 34.86 2.82 -6.02
CA ASP A 329 36.11 2.89 -6.80
C ASP A 329 36.94 4.15 -6.46
N ALA A 330 36.27 5.28 -6.25
CA ALA A 330 36.93 6.51 -5.89
C ALA A 330 37.37 6.58 -4.41
N ILE A 331 36.62 5.95 -3.51
CA ILE A 331 36.99 5.81 -2.11
C ILE A 331 38.25 4.94 -2.00
N GLU A 332 38.31 3.84 -2.75
CA GLU A 332 39.52 3.00 -2.85
C GLU A 332 40.71 3.83 -3.33
N PHE A 333 40.55 4.60 -4.42
CA PHE A 333 41.59 5.51 -4.88
C PHE A 333 42.04 6.50 -3.80
N VAL A 334 41.10 7.10 -3.07
CA VAL A 334 41.40 8.03 -1.97
C VAL A 334 42.18 7.31 -0.87
N ASN A 335 41.75 6.14 -0.42
CA ASN A 335 42.44 5.38 0.62
C ASN A 335 43.85 4.94 0.19
N ASP A 336 44.05 4.62 -1.08
CA ASP A 336 45.35 4.19 -1.62
C ASP A 336 46.33 5.36 -1.81
N ASN A 337 45.82 6.58 -2.03
CA ASN A 337 46.65 7.77 -2.29
C ASN A 337 46.77 8.71 -1.08
N LEU A 338 45.86 8.61 -0.10
CA LEU A 338 45.82 9.43 1.11
C LEU A 338 45.96 8.56 2.35
N PHE A 339 47.19 8.48 2.87
CA PHE A 339 47.63 7.55 3.92
C PHE A 339 46.80 7.56 5.23
N PHE A 340 46.07 8.64 5.53
CA PHE A 340 45.32 8.82 6.78
C PHE A 340 43.79 8.72 6.60
N SER A 341 43.28 8.48 5.38
CA SER A 341 41.84 8.56 5.11
C SER A 341 41.06 7.35 5.64
N ASN A 342 41.57 6.13 5.44
CA ASN A 342 41.01 4.83 5.87
C ASN A 342 39.47 4.81 6.00
N ILE A 343 38.80 5.26 4.94
CA ILE A 343 37.36 5.45 4.92
C ILE A 343 36.68 4.15 4.50
N SER A 344 35.59 3.78 5.18
CA SER A 344 34.82 2.59 4.87
C SER A 344 34.11 2.72 3.52
N LEU A 345 34.10 1.63 2.74
CA LEU A 345 33.28 1.57 1.53
C LEU A 345 31.78 1.64 1.87
N ILE A 346 31.02 2.19 0.94
CA ILE A 346 29.57 2.32 1.08
C ILE A 346 28.88 1.02 0.66
N PRO A 347 27.97 0.46 1.46
CA PRO A 347 27.27 -0.77 1.10
C PRO A 347 26.31 -0.54 -0.07
N VAL A 348 26.35 -1.47 -1.04
CA VAL A 348 25.39 -1.50 -2.14
C VAL A 348 24.06 -2.06 -1.61
N TYR A 349 23.00 -1.27 -1.67
CA TYR A 349 21.67 -1.76 -1.31
C TYR A 349 21.18 -2.77 -2.33
N THR A 350 20.88 -3.98 -1.87
CA THR A 350 20.27 -5.03 -2.70
C THR A 350 18.79 -5.11 -2.38
N MET A 351 17.94 -4.95 -3.41
CA MET A 351 16.51 -5.07 -3.25
C MET A 351 16.12 -6.52 -2.92
N PRO A 352 15.24 -6.76 -1.94
CA PRO A 352 14.77 -8.10 -1.61
C PRO A 352 13.98 -8.70 -2.78
N SER A 353 14.12 -10.01 -2.98
CA SER A 353 13.44 -10.75 -4.05
C SER A 353 12.06 -11.27 -3.67
N ASN A 354 11.67 -11.16 -2.40
CA ASN A 354 10.36 -11.55 -1.90
C ASN A 354 10.00 -10.69 -0.68
N GLN A 355 8.73 -10.28 -0.59
CA GLN A 355 8.18 -9.54 0.54
C GLN A 355 6.92 -10.19 1.09
N PRO A 356 6.73 -10.24 2.42
CA PRO A 356 5.51 -10.79 3.00
C PRO A 356 4.28 -9.95 2.59
N THR A 357 3.19 -10.64 2.25
CA THR A 357 1.90 -10.01 1.99
C THR A 357 1.13 -9.79 3.29
N ALA A 358 0.42 -8.69 3.40
CA ALA A 358 -0.51 -8.40 4.48
C ALA A 358 -1.88 -8.01 3.93
N VAL A 359 -2.92 -8.23 4.72
CA VAL A 359 -4.27 -7.71 4.45
C VAL A 359 -4.47 -6.46 5.28
N GLU A 360 -4.90 -5.38 4.64
CA GLU A 360 -5.13 -4.07 5.23
C GLU A 360 -6.52 -3.57 4.85
N ASN A 361 -7.18 -2.81 5.72
CA ASN A 361 -8.48 -2.21 5.39
C ASN A 361 -8.36 -1.35 4.13
N GLY A 362 -9.28 -1.54 3.20
CA GLY A 362 -9.41 -0.69 2.03
C GLY A 362 -9.80 0.74 2.44
N ASP A 363 -9.29 1.71 1.69
CA ASP A 363 -9.63 3.12 1.86
C ASP A 363 -10.41 3.65 0.65
N SER A 364 -10.87 4.90 0.75
CA SER A 364 -11.62 5.54 -0.32
C SER A 364 -10.78 5.71 -1.58
N ALA A 365 -9.48 6.00 -1.46
CA ALA A 365 -8.61 6.20 -2.62
C ALA A 365 -8.46 4.91 -3.44
N PHE A 366 -8.31 3.77 -2.77
CA PHE A 366 -8.27 2.48 -3.42
C PHE A 366 -9.62 2.11 -4.05
N PHE A 367 -10.73 2.34 -3.34
CA PHE A 367 -12.08 2.10 -3.87
C PHE A 367 -12.37 2.96 -5.11
N ASP A 368 -12.06 4.25 -5.08
CA ASP A 368 -12.32 5.19 -6.17
C ASP A 368 -11.53 4.86 -7.45
N ALA A 369 -10.36 4.22 -7.29
CA ALA A 369 -9.52 3.74 -8.40
C ALA A 369 -9.89 2.31 -8.87
N MET A 370 -10.83 1.63 -8.20
CA MET A 370 -11.30 0.31 -8.58
C MET A 370 -12.53 0.42 -9.48
N GLN A 371 -12.53 -0.33 -10.58
CA GLN A 371 -13.69 -0.51 -11.45
C GLN A 371 -14.29 -1.88 -11.22
N LEU A 372 -15.61 -1.92 -11.04
CA LEU A 372 -16.37 -3.15 -10.82
C LEU A 372 -17.34 -3.37 -11.99
N SER A 373 -17.52 -4.63 -12.37
CA SER A 373 -18.50 -5.06 -13.35
C SER A 373 -19.02 -6.46 -13.02
N VAL A 374 -20.15 -6.85 -13.59
CA VAL A 374 -20.69 -8.22 -13.46
C VAL A 374 -20.56 -8.92 -14.81
N ALA A 375 -20.15 -10.19 -14.81
CA ALA A 375 -19.92 -10.94 -16.04
C ALA A 375 -21.21 -11.31 -16.80
N SER A 376 -22.32 -11.51 -16.07
CA SER A 376 -23.61 -11.87 -16.65
C SER A 376 -24.29 -10.66 -17.30
N ASN A 377 -24.78 -10.84 -18.52
CA ASN A 377 -25.60 -9.84 -19.23
C ASN A 377 -27.05 -9.78 -18.70
N ASN A 378 -27.43 -10.66 -17.77
CA ASN A 378 -28.75 -10.70 -17.14
C ASN A 378 -28.72 -10.13 -15.71
N VAL A 379 -27.63 -9.46 -15.32
CA VAL A 379 -27.46 -8.89 -13.99
C VAL A 379 -26.99 -7.44 -14.11
N THR A 380 -27.74 -6.54 -13.50
CA THR A 380 -27.36 -5.14 -13.33
C THR A 380 -26.83 -4.91 -11.93
N MET A 381 -25.65 -4.28 -11.85
CA MET A 381 -25.07 -3.80 -10.58
C MET A 381 -25.37 -2.32 -10.38
N SER A 382 -25.87 -1.97 -9.20
CA SER A 382 -26.28 -0.61 -8.83
C SER A 382 -25.91 -0.29 -7.38
N ASN A 383 -26.05 0.98 -6.98
CA ASN A 383 -25.80 1.47 -5.62
C ASN A 383 -24.43 1.10 -5.05
N VAL A 384 -23.41 0.99 -5.91
CA VAL A 384 -22.04 0.70 -5.48
C VAL A 384 -21.50 1.91 -4.72
N SER A 385 -21.19 1.72 -3.43
CA SER A 385 -20.69 2.78 -2.55
C SER A 385 -19.72 2.22 -1.52
N PHE A 386 -18.85 3.09 -1.00
CA PHE A 386 -17.90 2.75 0.07
C PHE A 386 -18.11 3.67 1.26
N ALA A 387 -18.26 3.08 2.44
CA ALA A 387 -18.35 3.80 3.70
C ALA A 387 -17.86 2.94 4.86
N ASN A 388 -17.12 3.54 5.79
CA ASN A 388 -16.67 2.90 7.04
C ASN A 388 -15.92 1.56 6.84
N GLY A 389 -15.10 1.43 5.79
CA GLY A 389 -14.36 0.20 5.50
C GLY A 389 -15.21 -0.91 4.86
N ALA A 390 -16.44 -0.60 4.44
CA ALA A 390 -17.32 -1.55 3.78
C ALA A 390 -17.72 -1.06 2.39
N ILE A 391 -17.79 -2.01 1.45
CA ILE A 391 -18.39 -1.82 0.14
C ILE A 391 -19.83 -2.29 0.17
N SER A 392 -20.76 -1.43 -0.26
CA SER A 392 -22.17 -1.75 -0.42
C SER A 392 -22.53 -1.77 -1.90
N MET A 393 -23.26 -2.79 -2.34
CA MET A 393 -23.72 -2.91 -3.72
C MET A 393 -25.03 -3.70 -3.79
N LYS A 394 -25.83 -3.40 -4.81
CA LYS A 394 -27.08 -4.08 -5.12
C LYS A 394 -26.96 -4.77 -6.48
N LEU A 395 -27.33 -6.04 -6.54
CA LEU A 395 -27.40 -6.81 -7.76
C LEU A 395 -28.86 -7.12 -8.08
N THR A 396 -29.28 -6.86 -9.32
CA THR A 396 -30.63 -7.12 -9.80
C THR A 396 -30.56 -8.03 -11.02
N VAL A 397 -31.33 -9.11 -11.03
CA VAL A 397 -31.50 -9.97 -12.20
C VAL A 397 -32.54 -9.36 -13.14
N ASP A 398 -32.11 -8.99 -14.34
CA ASP A 398 -32.94 -8.20 -15.26
C ASP A 398 -34.12 -9.01 -15.83
N ASN A 399 -33.93 -10.31 -16.02
CA ASN A 399 -34.94 -11.26 -16.45
C ASN A 399 -34.89 -12.53 -15.58
N PRO A 400 -35.56 -12.55 -14.41
CA PRO A 400 -35.60 -13.69 -13.50
C PRO A 400 -36.15 -14.96 -14.15
N ASP A 401 -37.16 -14.83 -15.03
CA ASP A 401 -37.79 -15.96 -15.74
C ASP A 401 -36.83 -16.71 -16.68
N ALA A 402 -35.68 -16.12 -17.02
CA ALA A 402 -34.66 -16.74 -17.86
C ALA A 402 -33.61 -17.54 -17.09
N VAL A 403 -33.68 -17.55 -15.76
CA VAL A 403 -32.77 -18.32 -14.91
C VAL A 403 -33.36 -19.71 -14.64
N ASN A 404 -32.54 -20.75 -14.73
CA ASN A 404 -32.95 -22.11 -14.39
C ASN A 404 -32.68 -22.36 -12.90
N GLY A 405 -33.75 -22.48 -12.10
CA GLY A 405 -33.68 -22.68 -10.65
C GLY A 405 -33.82 -21.37 -9.87
N ASP A 406 -33.65 -21.43 -8.55
CA ASP A 406 -33.96 -20.32 -7.63
C ASP A 406 -32.77 -19.38 -7.39
N SER A 407 -31.66 -19.60 -8.11
CA SER A 407 -30.47 -18.77 -7.99
C SER A 407 -29.71 -18.65 -9.31
N LEU A 408 -28.94 -17.57 -9.43
CA LEU A 408 -28.07 -17.27 -10.55
C LEU A 408 -26.61 -17.18 -10.09
N GLU A 409 -25.77 -18.07 -10.61
CA GLU A 409 -24.31 -18.02 -10.43
C GLU A 409 -23.65 -17.13 -11.50
N THR A 410 -22.76 -16.23 -11.08
CA THR A 410 -21.99 -15.36 -11.99
C THR A 410 -20.72 -14.86 -11.28
N THR A 411 -20.00 -13.91 -11.86
CA THR A 411 -18.84 -13.26 -11.23
C THR A 411 -18.97 -11.75 -11.20
N ILE A 412 -18.45 -11.15 -10.13
CA ILE A 412 -18.08 -9.73 -10.11
C ILE A 412 -16.63 -9.64 -10.57
N ASN A 413 -16.37 -8.98 -11.68
CA ASN A 413 -15.03 -8.68 -12.13
C ASN A 413 -14.60 -7.32 -11.58
N TYR A 414 -13.33 -7.21 -11.24
CA TYR A 414 -12.74 -5.95 -10.83
C TYR A 414 -11.42 -5.70 -11.55
N SER A 415 -11.12 -4.42 -11.78
CA SER A 415 -9.81 -3.95 -12.22
C SER A 415 -9.39 -2.77 -11.37
N TYR A 416 -8.11 -2.72 -11.01
CA TYR A 416 -7.51 -1.65 -10.26
C TYR A 416 -6.29 -1.12 -10.99
N GLN A 417 -6.16 0.21 -11.03
CA GLN A 417 -5.01 0.87 -11.59
C GLN A 417 -4.68 2.16 -10.83
N ASP A 418 -3.42 2.29 -10.42
CA ASP A 418 -2.82 3.52 -9.89
C ASP A 418 -1.41 3.71 -10.49
N GLU A 419 -0.64 4.65 -9.94
CA GLU A 419 0.74 4.94 -10.37
C GLU A 419 1.72 3.77 -10.20
N LEU A 420 1.48 2.85 -9.25
CA LEU A 420 2.39 1.76 -8.87
C LEU A 420 1.83 0.36 -9.17
N ASN A 421 0.54 0.25 -9.51
CA ASN A 421 -0.21 -0.98 -9.51
C ASN A 421 -1.15 -1.05 -10.70
N SER A 422 -1.26 -2.25 -11.25
CA SER A 422 -2.28 -2.61 -12.21
C SER A 422 -2.56 -4.09 -12.02
N PHE A 423 -3.80 -4.44 -11.69
CA PHE A 423 -4.23 -5.82 -11.58
C PHE A 423 -5.74 -5.94 -11.77
N SER A 424 -6.19 -7.15 -12.08
CA SER A 424 -7.59 -7.48 -12.22
C SER A 424 -7.87 -8.86 -11.65
N GLY A 425 -9.08 -9.07 -11.18
CA GLY A 425 -9.54 -10.35 -10.69
C GLY A 425 -11.04 -10.44 -10.70
N SER A 426 -11.55 -11.48 -10.05
CA SER A 426 -12.98 -11.71 -9.97
C SER A 426 -13.40 -12.35 -8.64
N PHE A 427 -14.64 -12.13 -8.24
CA PHE A 427 -15.28 -12.82 -7.14
C PHE A 427 -16.42 -13.69 -7.71
N PRO A 428 -16.46 -15.00 -7.43
CA PRO A 428 -17.63 -15.80 -7.71
C PRO A 428 -18.79 -15.35 -6.80
N ILE A 429 -19.99 -15.25 -7.38
CA ILE A 429 -21.19 -14.82 -6.67
C ILE A 429 -22.40 -15.70 -6.99
N VAL A 430 -23.33 -15.79 -6.04
CA VAL A 430 -24.66 -16.41 -6.19
C VAL A 430 -25.71 -15.37 -5.85
N ILE A 431 -26.72 -15.20 -6.70
CA ILE A 431 -27.86 -14.30 -6.48
C ILE A 431 -29.13 -15.15 -6.35
N SER A 432 -29.74 -15.18 -5.17
CA SER A 432 -31.03 -15.85 -4.94
C SER A 432 -32.18 -15.01 -5.50
N LEU A 433 -33.06 -15.63 -6.30
CA LEU A 433 -34.16 -14.96 -7.03
C LEU A 433 -35.45 -14.83 -6.23
N SER A 434 -35.60 -15.65 -5.19
CA SER A 434 -36.75 -15.64 -4.30
C SER A 434 -36.29 -15.29 -2.90
N GLU A 435 -36.85 -14.21 -2.34
CA GLU A 435 -36.99 -14.14 -0.89
C GLU A 435 -37.85 -15.34 -0.46
N ILE A 436 -37.40 -16.10 0.53
CA ILE A 436 -38.27 -17.08 1.16
C ILE A 436 -39.39 -16.29 1.82
N ASP A 437 -40.55 -16.25 1.17
CA ASP A 437 -41.73 -15.57 1.69
C ASP A 437 -42.22 -16.32 2.93
N LEU A 438 -41.88 -15.80 4.11
CA LEU A 438 -42.32 -16.37 5.38
C LEU A 438 -43.80 -16.07 5.69
N SER A 439 -44.53 -15.36 4.83
CA SER A 439 -45.94 -15.08 5.06
C SER A 439 -46.83 -16.33 4.95
N GLY A 440 -47.92 -16.33 5.72
CA GLY A 440 -48.86 -17.44 5.78
C GLY A 440 -48.62 -18.38 6.96
N ASN A 441 -49.39 -19.47 7.00
CA ASN A 441 -49.30 -20.47 8.06
C ASN A 441 -48.24 -21.52 7.68
N TRP A 442 -47.43 -21.88 8.66
CA TRP A 442 -46.40 -22.89 8.57
C TRP A 442 -46.68 -24.02 9.56
N ILE A 443 -46.24 -25.22 9.21
CA ILE A 443 -46.29 -26.41 10.04
C ILE A 443 -44.86 -26.85 10.30
N MET A 444 -44.47 -26.88 11.58
CA MET A 444 -43.25 -27.51 12.05
C MET A 444 -43.58 -28.92 12.51
N GLN A 445 -42.94 -29.91 11.91
CA GLN A 445 -43.03 -31.32 12.24
C GLN A 445 -41.75 -31.77 12.94
N VAL A 446 -41.89 -32.26 14.17
CA VAL A 446 -40.77 -32.79 14.98
C VAL A 446 -40.93 -34.30 15.10
N THR A 447 -39.93 -35.05 14.64
CA THR A 447 -39.92 -36.52 14.75
C THR A 447 -39.26 -36.94 16.06
N ASN A 448 -39.86 -37.89 16.79
CA ASN A 448 -39.45 -38.32 18.14
C ASN A 448 -39.52 -37.22 19.24
N PRO A 449 -40.71 -36.65 19.50
CA PRO A 449 -40.90 -35.45 20.31
C PRO A 449 -41.12 -35.77 21.81
N TYR A 450 -40.32 -36.67 22.40
CA TYR A 450 -40.56 -37.16 23.77
C TYR A 450 -40.72 -36.04 24.83
N ASP A 451 -40.03 -34.90 24.66
CA ASP A 451 -40.14 -33.72 25.54
C ASP A 451 -41.05 -32.60 24.98
N PHE A 452 -41.65 -32.83 23.82
CA PHE A 452 -42.51 -31.90 23.07
C PHE A 452 -44.00 -32.33 23.12
N GLY A 453 -44.33 -33.26 24.02
CA GLY A 453 -45.70 -33.64 24.35
C GLY A 453 -46.20 -34.96 23.78
N SER A 454 -45.36 -35.83 23.20
CA SER A 454 -45.78 -37.19 22.81
C SER A 454 -45.01 -38.28 23.56
N LEU A 455 -45.73 -39.10 24.34
CA LEU A 455 -45.17 -40.25 25.06
C LEU A 455 -44.90 -41.46 24.15
N ASP A 456 -45.43 -41.47 22.93
CA ASP A 456 -45.50 -42.66 22.07
C ASP A 456 -44.57 -42.63 20.84
N GLY A 457 -43.73 -41.60 20.70
CA GLY A 457 -42.71 -41.51 19.63
C GLY A 457 -43.23 -41.06 18.26
N ASP A 458 -44.50 -40.68 18.17
CA ASP A 458 -45.13 -40.15 16.96
C ASP A 458 -44.78 -38.67 16.73
N ALA A 459 -44.89 -38.19 15.49
CA ALA A 459 -44.50 -36.82 15.16
C ALA A 459 -45.45 -35.78 15.78
N ALA A 460 -44.87 -34.70 16.33
CA ALA A 460 -45.61 -33.54 16.81
C ALA A 460 -45.68 -32.46 15.72
N LEU A 461 -46.85 -31.84 15.52
CA LEU A 461 -47.06 -30.75 14.57
C LEU A 461 -47.39 -29.43 15.28
N TYR A 462 -46.66 -28.39 14.92
CA TYR A 462 -46.86 -27.03 15.41
C TYR A 462 -47.26 -26.13 14.25
N ARG A 463 -48.47 -25.57 14.29
CA ARG A 463 -48.89 -24.54 13.34
C ARG A 463 -48.49 -23.17 13.87
N PHE A 464 -47.82 -22.38 13.04
CA PHE A 464 -47.36 -21.05 13.41
C PHE A 464 -47.34 -20.08 12.23
N VAL A 465 -47.15 -18.80 12.53
CA VAL A 465 -46.91 -17.73 11.55
C VAL A 465 -45.64 -16.99 11.93
N PHE A 466 -44.85 -16.57 10.94
CA PHE A 466 -43.74 -15.65 11.17
C PHE A 466 -44.26 -14.21 11.30
N ASN A 467 -43.74 -13.48 12.28
CA ASN A 467 -43.85 -12.03 12.41
C ASN A 467 -42.49 -11.38 12.12
N GLU A 468 -42.34 -10.06 12.27
CA GLU A 468 -41.10 -9.34 11.92
C GLU A 468 -39.80 -9.93 12.48
N SER A 469 -39.81 -10.54 13.67
CA SER A 469 -38.62 -11.19 14.28
C SER A 469 -38.93 -12.36 15.21
N THR A 470 -40.21 -12.76 15.31
CA THR A 470 -40.69 -13.78 16.24
C THR A 470 -41.67 -14.70 15.54
N ILE A 471 -41.95 -15.85 16.14
CA ILE A 471 -42.98 -16.78 15.66
C ILE A 471 -44.23 -16.68 16.56
N THR A 472 -45.44 -16.75 15.99
CA THR A 472 -46.67 -16.94 16.78
C THR A 472 -47.23 -18.34 16.52
N PHE A 473 -47.22 -19.18 17.56
CA PHE A 473 -47.81 -20.50 17.52
C PHE A 473 -49.34 -20.40 17.63
N ASN A 474 -50.03 -20.83 16.57
CA ASN A 474 -51.48 -20.74 16.43
C ASN A 474 -52.20 -22.01 16.93
N GLN A 475 -51.56 -23.18 16.81
CA GLN A 475 -52.13 -24.46 17.22
C GLN A 475 -51.04 -25.52 17.37
N ILE A 476 -51.16 -26.40 18.36
CA ILE A 476 -50.37 -27.64 18.45
C ILE A 476 -51.30 -28.82 18.20
N THR A 477 -50.89 -29.75 17.34
CA THR A 477 -51.61 -31.02 17.13
C THR A 477 -50.61 -32.16 17.24
N VAL A 478 -50.78 -33.02 18.24
CA VAL A 478 -50.04 -34.29 18.33
C VAL A 478 -50.82 -35.33 17.55
N ILE A 479 -50.25 -35.87 16.47
CA ILE A 479 -50.90 -36.91 15.66
C ILE A 479 -50.55 -38.27 16.24
N SER A 480 -51.13 -38.55 17.40
CA SER A 480 -51.29 -39.89 17.96
C SER A 480 -52.26 -39.78 19.13
N ASP A 481 -53.31 -40.60 19.11
CA ASP A 481 -54.38 -40.77 20.10
C ASP A 481 -55.51 -39.73 20.26
N GLY A 482 -55.41 -38.53 19.67
CA GLY A 482 -56.54 -37.59 19.69
C GLY A 482 -56.65 -36.72 20.95
N TYR A 483 -55.55 -36.54 21.67
CA TYR A 483 -55.39 -35.44 22.62
C TYR A 483 -55.27 -34.09 21.89
N GLN A 484 -56.41 -33.39 21.70
CA GLN A 484 -56.43 -31.94 21.52
C GLN A 484 -56.67 -31.29 22.89
N GLU A 485 -55.61 -31.08 23.66
CA GLU A 485 -55.66 -29.98 24.63
C GLU A 485 -55.40 -28.69 23.86
N ASN A 486 -56.20 -27.66 24.14
CA ASN A 486 -56.02 -26.32 23.58
C ASN A 486 -54.53 -25.99 23.60
N GLY A 487 -53.97 -25.50 22.48
CA GLY A 487 -52.54 -25.21 22.32
C GLY A 487 -51.98 -24.10 23.23
N SER A 488 -52.54 -23.92 24.42
CA SER A 488 -52.17 -22.95 25.43
C SER A 488 -50.96 -23.36 26.27
N ALA A 489 -50.56 -24.64 26.29
CA ALA A 489 -49.46 -25.09 27.17
C ALA A 489 -48.09 -24.57 26.71
N LEU A 490 -47.73 -24.66 25.42
CA LEU A 490 -46.44 -24.15 24.93
C LEU A 490 -46.34 -22.62 24.87
N ASN A 491 -47.46 -21.90 24.91
CA ASN A 491 -47.48 -20.43 24.89
C ASN A 491 -47.40 -19.80 26.28
N GLN A 492 -47.72 -20.54 27.36
CA GLN A 492 -47.72 -19.96 28.71
C GLN A 492 -46.33 -19.85 29.32
N ASP A 493 -45.41 -20.70 28.87
CA ASP A 493 -44.08 -20.86 29.45
C ASP A 493 -42.96 -20.38 28.50
N LEU A 494 -43.29 -19.89 27.29
CA LEU A 494 -42.31 -19.38 26.32
C LEU A 494 -41.87 -17.95 26.68
N VAL A 495 -40.59 -17.79 27.01
CA VAL A 495 -39.99 -16.52 27.47
C VAL A 495 -39.23 -15.81 26.36
N ILE A 496 -38.50 -16.55 25.51
CA ILE A 496 -37.80 -16.01 24.34
C ILE A 496 -38.23 -16.77 23.10
N ASN A 497 -38.52 -16.03 22.04
CA ASN A 497 -38.82 -16.56 20.72
C ASN A 497 -38.30 -15.59 19.68
N SER A 498 -37.22 -15.96 19.01
CA SER A 498 -36.60 -15.16 17.97
C SER A 498 -36.17 -16.05 16.83
N TYR A 499 -36.12 -15.50 15.62
CA TYR A 499 -35.51 -16.17 14.49
C TYR A 499 -34.65 -15.23 13.66
N THR A 500 -33.72 -15.80 12.89
CA THR A 500 -32.94 -15.12 11.86
C THR A 500 -33.02 -15.92 10.57
N LEU A 501 -33.31 -15.24 9.46
CA LEU A 501 -33.24 -15.82 8.11
C LEU A 501 -32.04 -15.20 7.37
N ASP A 502 -31.11 -16.02 6.91
CA ASP A 502 -29.96 -15.61 6.08
C ASP A 502 -29.86 -16.51 4.86
N GLY A 503 -30.35 -16.02 3.71
CA GLY A 503 -30.53 -16.83 2.50
C GLY A 503 -31.47 -18.01 2.77
N ASP A 504 -30.97 -19.23 2.57
CA ASP A 504 -31.74 -20.47 2.80
C ASP A 504 -31.69 -20.97 4.25
N TYR A 505 -30.95 -20.30 5.13
CA TYR A 505 -30.78 -20.74 6.52
C TYR A 505 -31.74 -20.02 7.44
N LEU A 506 -32.52 -20.79 8.20
CA LEU A 506 -33.39 -20.30 9.25
C LEU A 506 -32.90 -20.85 10.60
N ASP A 507 -32.53 -19.93 11.48
CA ASP A 507 -32.15 -20.20 12.88
C ASP A 507 -33.29 -19.71 13.78
N ILE A 508 -33.90 -20.61 14.55
CA ILE A 508 -34.94 -20.29 15.53
C ILE A 508 -34.41 -20.61 16.93
N TYR A 509 -34.49 -19.62 17.81
CA TYR A 509 -34.18 -19.76 19.22
C TYR A 509 -35.45 -19.63 20.05
N LEU A 510 -35.75 -20.69 20.82
CA LEU A 510 -36.87 -20.75 21.76
C LEU A 510 -36.32 -20.97 23.18
N GLU A 511 -36.87 -20.27 24.15
CA GLU A 511 -36.56 -20.44 25.57
C GLU A 511 -37.85 -20.56 26.36
N TYR A 512 -37.94 -21.64 27.15
CA TYR A 512 -39.08 -21.95 27.99
C TYR A 512 -38.69 -21.88 29.46
N GLU A 513 -39.56 -21.31 30.30
CA GLU A 513 -39.46 -21.33 31.75
C GLU A 513 -40.69 -22.03 32.32
N PHE A 514 -40.49 -23.20 32.92
CA PHE A 514 -41.58 -23.97 33.51
C PHE A 514 -41.36 -24.22 35.00
N LEU A 515 -42.47 -24.25 35.73
CA LEU A 515 -42.50 -24.57 37.16
C LEU A 515 -42.57 -26.09 37.34
N LEU A 516 -41.47 -26.70 37.74
CA LEU A 516 -41.41 -28.12 38.08
C LEU A 516 -41.82 -28.32 39.54
N GLU A 517 -42.96 -28.99 39.74
CA GLU A 517 -43.40 -29.45 41.06
C GLU A 517 -42.94 -30.90 41.26
N TYR A 518 -42.24 -31.18 42.37
CA TYR A 518 -41.74 -32.52 42.67
C TYR A 518 -41.79 -32.79 44.18
N THR A 519 -41.92 -34.06 44.57
CA THR A 519 -41.91 -34.45 45.98
C THR A 519 -40.54 -35.00 46.36
N CYS A 520 -39.91 -34.42 47.38
CA CYS A 520 -38.64 -34.87 47.95
C CYS A 520 -38.82 -35.07 49.45
N GLU A 521 -38.51 -36.27 49.96
CA GLU A 521 -38.65 -36.60 51.39
C GLU A 521 -40.04 -36.28 51.99
N GLU A 522 -41.12 -36.53 51.23
CA GLU A 522 -42.52 -36.23 51.60
C GLU A 522 -42.90 -34.73 51.63
N GLU A 523 -42.01 -33.82 51.24
CA GLU A 523 -42.31 -32.40 51.03
C GLU A 523 -42.48 -32.06 49.54
N GLU A 524 -43.53 -31.31 49.21
CA GLU A 524 -43.71 -30.72 47.88
C GLU A 524 -42.73 -29.55 47.71
N GLN A 525 -41.92 -29.61 46.67
CA GLN A 525 -40.96 -28.60 46.27
C GLN A 525 -41.35 -28.07 44.88
N GLN A 526 -41.04 -26.79 44.64
CA GLN A 526 -41.23 -26.14 43.35
C GLN A 526 -39.92 -25.51 42.91
N THR A 527 -39.59 -25.61 41.62
CA THR A 527 -38.39 -24.98 41.06
C THR A 527 -38.63 -24.58 39.61
N ASN A 528 -37.99 -23.50 39.16
CA ASN A 528 -38.06 -23.07 37.77
C ASN A 528 -36.98 -23.80 36.97
N LEU A 529 -37.38 -24.43 35.87
CA LEU A 529 -36.47 -25.03 34.90
C LEU A 529 -36.47 -24.18 33.63
N LEU A 530 -35.28 -23.85 33.15
CA LEU A 530 -35.07 -23.18 31.87
C LEU A 530 -34.65 -24.21 30.82
N GLN A 531 -35.35 -24.22 29.71
CA GLN A 531 -35.04 -25.08 28.56
C GLN A 531 -34.88 -24.22 27.32
N ASN A 532 -33.75 -24.43 26.64
CA ASN A 532 -33.40 -23.68 25.44
C ASN A 532 -33.36 -24.62 24.25
N GLU A 533 -34.01 -24.23 23.18
CA GLU A 533 -34.05 -24.96 21.93
C GLU A 533 -33.46 -24.09 20.83
N ASN A 534 -32.47 -24.64 20.14
CA ASN A 534 -31.94 -24.04 18.93
C ASN A 534 -32.30 -24.94 17.74
N ILE A 535 -33.03 -24.37 16.80
CA ILE A 535 -33.48 -25.02 15.58
C ILE A 535 -32.73 -24.40 14.41
N VAL A 536 -31.86 -25.20 13.78
CA VAL A 536 -31.17 -24.79 12.56
C VAL A 536 -31.68 -25.62 11.40
N VAL A 537 -32.29 -24.95 10.43
CA VAL A 537 -32.88 -25.60 9.25
C VAL A 537 -32.47 -24.89 7.97
N THR A 538 -32.43 -25.66 6.88
CA THR A 538 -32.11 -25.17 5.54
C THR A 538 -33.32 -25.35 4.64
N TYR A 539 -33.66 -24.31 3.88
CA TYR A 539 -34.76 -24.31 2.92
C TYR A 539 -34.43 -25.19 1.72
N ASN A 540 -35.38 -26.04 1.36
CA ASN A 540 -35.35 -26.83 0.15
C ASN A 540 -36.40 -26.24 -0.80
N HIS A 541 -35.93 -25.51 -1.81
CA HIS A 541 -36.78 -24.84 -2.80
C HIS A 541 -37.59 -25.82 -3.65
N ASP A 542 -37.05 -27.01 -3.98
CA ASP A 542 -37.79 -28.03 -4.75
C ASP A 542 -39.02 -28.57 -4.00
N LEU A 543 -38.92 -28.61 -2.67
CA LEU A 543 -39.93 -29.20 -1.78
C LEU A 543 -40.75 -28.14 -1.04
N ASP A 544 -40.44 -26.86 -1.21
CA ASP A 544 -41.05 -25.71 -0.52
C ASP A 544 -41.10 -25.91 1.02
N LYS A 545 -39.98 -26.39 1.60
CA LYS A 545 -39.89 -26.67 3.04
C LYS A 545 -38.48 -26.51 3.59
N PHE A 546 -38.36 -26.13 4.86
CA PHE A 546 -37.12 -26.26 5.60
C PHE A 546 -36.95 -27.68 6.17
N THR A 547 -35.70 -28.14 6.22
CA THR A 547 -35.33 -29.40 6.89
C THR A 547 -34.07 -29.19 7.72
N GLY A 548 -33.94 -29.87 8.85
CA GLY A 548 -32.75 -29.74 9.67
C GLY A 548 -32.86 -30.46 11.00
N THR A 549 -32.19 -29.89 12.01
CA THR A 549 -32.10 -30.48 13.34
C THR A 549 -32.48 -29.50 14.43
N ILE A 550 -33.19 -29.99 15.44
CA ILE A 550 -33.36 -29.30 16.71
C ILE A 550 -32.28 -29.80 17.66
N ASN A 551 -31.56 -28.89 18.29
CA ASN A 551 -30.71 -29.18 19.43
C ASN A 551 -31.40 -28.67 20.70
N ASP A 552 -31.94 -29.60 21.46
CA ASP A 552 -32.64 -29.35 22.72
C ASP A 552 -31.63 -29.42 23.87
N ASN A 553 -31.43 -28.31 24.60
CA ASN A 553 -30.54 -28.24 25.74
C ASN A 553 -31.30 -27.72 26.97
N GLY A 554 -31.54 -28.61 27.95
CA GLY A 554 -32.09 -28.23 29.25
C GLY A 554 -30.99 -27.84 30.23
N ASN A 555 -31.15 -26.74 30.97
CA ASN A 555 -30.27 -26.37 32.07
C ASN A 555 -31.05 -26.04 33.33
N TYR A 556 -30.75 -26.77 34.41
CA TYR A 556 -31.38 -26.57 35.70
C TYR A 556 -30.78 -25.37 36.44
N ASN A 557 -31.63 -24.39 36.76
CA ASN A 557 -31.22 -23.15 37.41
C ASN A 557 -31.75 -23.05 38.86
N GLY A 558 -31.81 -24.17 39.57
CA GLY A 558 -32.20 -24.25 40.98
C GLY A 558 -31.06 -24.72 41.90
N ASP A 559 -31.29 -24.68 43.20
CA ASP A 559 -30.36 -25.28 44.18
C ASP A 559 -30.24 -26.79 43.92
N ASN A 560 -29.00 -27.32 43.99
CA ASN A 560 -28.72 -28.75 43.82
C ASN A 560 -29.46 -29.56 44.91
N ASN A 561 -30.58 -30.16 44.54
CA ASN A 561 -31.36 -31.04 45.41
C ASN A 561 -31.03 -32.50 45.10
N SER A 562 -30.70 -33.30 46.11
CA SER A 562 -30.37 -34.72 45.97
C SER A 562 -31.52 -35.59 45.43
N CYS A 563 -32.74 -35.07 45.40
CA CYS A 563 -33.92 -35.77 44.87
C CYS A 563 -34.16 -35.55 43.36
N LEU A 564 -33.46 -34.63 42.71
CA LEU A 564 -33.60 -34.35 41.28
C LEU A 564 -32.31 -34.73 40.55
N ASP A 565 -32.43 -35.55 39.51
CA ASP A 565 -31.34 -35.72 38.56
C ASP A 565 -31.31 -34.51 37.63
N THR A 566 -30.32 -33.64 37.84
CA THR A 566 -30.15 -32.37 37.11
C THR A 566 -29.17 -32.52 35.95
N THR A 567 -28.92 -33.74 35.44
CA THR A 567 -28.00 -33.92 34.33
C THR A 567 -28.48 -33.12 33.11
N PRO A 568 -27.65 -32.20 32.57
CA PRO A 568 -27.97 -31.55 31.31
C PRO A 568 -28.15 -32.62 30.23
N PHE A 569 -29.23 -32.53 29.48
CA PHE A 569 -29.46 -33.38 28.32
C PHE A 569 -29.22 -32.57 27.05
N SER A 570 -28.74 -33.25 26.01
CA SER A 570 -28.65 -32.73 24.66
C SER A 570 -29.17 -33.80 23.72
N VAL A 571 -30.27 -33.50 23.04
CA VAL A 571 -30.91 -34.43 22.10
C VAL A 571 -31.05 -33.75 20.75
N ASN A 572 -30.49 -34.39 19.72
CA ASN A 572 -30.68 -33.96 18.34
C ASN A 572 -31.91 -34.65 17.77
N ARG A 573 -32.88 -33.86 17.29
CA ARG A 573 -34.11 -34.34 16.64
C ARG A 573 -34.15 -33.87 15.19
N THR A 574 -34.83 -34.62 14.32
CA THR A 574 -35.08 -34.18 12.94
C THR A 574 -36.35 -33.36 12.88
N ILE A 575 -36.27 -32.22 12.19
CA ILE A 575 -37.36 -31.27 12.02
C ILE A 575 -37.59 -30.98 10.53
N GLU A 576 -38.86 -30.82 10.18
CA GLU A 576 -39.29 -30.27 8.89
C GLU A 576 -40.23 -29.09 9.14
N ILE A 577 -40.10 -28.01 8.39
CA ILE A 577 -41.01 -26.84 8.45
C ILE A 577 -41.53 -26.59 7.05
N TYR A 578 -42.83 -26.72 6.83
CA TYR A 578 -43.45 -26.58 5.51
C TYR A 578 -44.70 -25.70 5.57
N ARG A 579 -45.08 -25.08 4.45
CA ARG A 579 -46.30 -24.27 4.39
C ARG A 579 -47.53 -25.18 4.54
N GLU A 580 -48.54 -24.68 5.27
CA GLU A 580 -49.81 -25.38 5.45
C GLU A 580 -50.59 -25.63 4.14
#